data_AF-A0A7S2LSF8-F1
#
_entry.id   AF-A0A7S2LSF8-F1
#
_cell.length_a   1.000
_cell.length_b   1.000
_cell.length_c   1.000
_cell.angle_alpha   90.00
_cell.angle_beta   90.00
_cell.angle_gamma   90.00
#
_symmetry.space_group_name_H-M   'P 1'
#
loop_
_entity.id
_entity.type
_entity.pdbx_description
1 polymer ?
#
loop_
_entity_poly.entity_id
_entity_poly.type
_entity_poly.pdbx_seq_one_letter_code
_entity_poly.pdbx_strand_id
1 'polypeptide(L)'
;SGLGSRRLFCLVAAGRLAASGRSRQGAGARRRSMPDVESAEVAPADALKALQEPIVVDARDPEEVEKCKGGAAVADSINVPFNVEGQKQSERPTTAEEYAEKLKEAGCLPEDKGAAVITHCGAGGRGGKACTVIKSLGYTNVHNGGSPDNIRAARAPA
;
A
#
# COMPACT_ATOMS: atom_id res chain seq x y z
N SER A 1 -18.62 25.90 79.05
CA SER A 1 -20.09 25.90 78.98
C SER A 1 -20.55 27.04 78.09
N GLY A 2 -21.45 26.80 77.13
CA GLY A 2 -22.16 27.84 76.35
C GLY A 2 -21.46 28.24 75.05
N LEU A 3 -21.88 27.76 73.87
CA LEU A 3 -22.93 28.35 73.00
C LEU A 3 -22.63 29.83 72.67
N GLY A 4 -22.53 30.31 71.43
CA GLY A 4 -22.79 29.73 70.13
C GLY A 4 -23.08 30.87 69.13
N SER A 5 -22.66 30.66 67.88
CA SER A 5 -23.34 31.09 66.65
C SER A 5 -23.19 32.54 66.15
N ARG A 6 -23.02 32.61 64.81
CA ARG A 6 -23.31 33.69 63.84
C ARG A 6 -22.08 34.54 63.45
N ARG A 7 -21.76 34.77 62.18
CA ARG A 7 -22.38 34.41 60.89
C ARG A 7 -21.25 34.45 59.86
N LEU A 8 -21.20 33.39 59.07
CA LEU A 8 -20.34 33.18 57.91
C LEU A 8 -21.03 33.82 56.69
N PHE A 9 -20.35 34.67 55.92
CA PHE A 9 -20.66 34.86 54.50
C PHE A 9 -19.52 35.55 53.73
N CYS A 10 -19.41 35.13 52.45
CA CYS A 10 -18.64 35.69 51.34
C CYS A 10 -17.12 35.45 51.30
N LEU A 11 -16.48 35.12 50.18
CA LEU A 11 -16.90 34.69 48.84
C LEU A 11 -15.61 34.34 48.04
N VAL A 12 -15.77 33.54 46.97
CA VAL A 12 -14.86 33.36 45.80
C VAL A 12 -13.59 32.53 46.05
N ALA A 13 -13.57 31.23 45.69
CA ALA A 13 -13.23 30.63 44.36
C ALA A 13 -11.72 30.73 44.04
N ALA A 14 -11.03 29.77 43.43
CA ALA A 14 -11.41 28.67 42.56
C ALA A 14 -10.27 27.63 42.51
N GLY A 15 -10.51 26.45 41.95
CA GLY A 15 -9.44 25.58 41.46
C GLY A 15 -9.70 24.09 41.59
N ARG A 16 -10.44 23.52 40.62
CA ARG A 16 -10.54 22.07 40.40
C ARG A 16 -9.23 21.52 39.82
N LEU A 17 -8.77 20.36 40.31
CA LEU A 17 -8.41 19.26 39.41
C LEU A 17 -8.44 17.92 40.15
N ALA A 18 -9.39 17.06 39.74
CA ALA A 18 -9.44 15.65 40.10
C ALA A 18 -8.85 14.84 38.95
N ALA A 19 -7.99 13.88 39.26
CA ALA A 19 -7.67 12.78 38.36
C ALA A 19 -7.66 11.48 39.17
N SER A 20 -8.86 10.92 39.32
CA SER A 20 -9.08 9.51 39.53
C SER A 20 -8.87 8.77 38.21
N GLY A 21 -8.41 7.53 38.24
CA GLY A 21 -8.66 6.62 37.12
C GLY A 21 -7.60 5.59 36.81
N ARG A 22 -7.77 4.42 37.42
CA ARG A 22 -7.74 3.10 36.78
C ARG A 22 -6.56 2.80 35.85
N SER A 23 -5.67 1.97 36.41
CA SER A 23 -4.96 0.90 35.72
C SER A 23 -5.80 0.33 34.57
N ARG A 24 -5.37 0.59 33.33
CA ARG A 24 -5.86 -0.11 32.14
C ARG A 24 -4.92 -1.29 31.90
N GLN A 25 -5.40 -2.49 32.21
CA GLN A 25 -4.97 -3.66 31.44
C GLN A 25 -5.24 -3.36 29.97
N GLY A 26 -4.20 -3.42 29.14
CA GLY A 26 -4.26 -3.18 27.71
C GLY A 26 -3.69 -4.35 26.93
N ALA A 27 -4.58 -5.31 26.66
CA ALA A 27 -4.61 -6.23 25.53
C ALA A 27 -3.28 -6.72 24.93
N GLY A 28 -3.04 -8.03 25.05
CA GLY A 28 -2.16 -8.74 24.13
C GLY A 28 -2.53 -8.40 22.70
N ALA A 29 -1.58 -7.82 21.96
CA ALA A 29 -1.67 -7.69 20.53
C ALA A 29 -1.70 -9.11 19.96
N ARG A 30 -2.91 -9.68 19.81
CA ARG A 30 -3.14 -10.67 18.76
C ARG A 30 -2.61 -10.00 17.51
N ARG A 31 -1.49 -10.49 16.96
CA ARG A 31 -1.09 -10.22 15.58
C ARG A 31 -2.38 -10.43 14.80
N ARG A 32 -3.03 -9.34 14.37
CA ARG A 32 -4.09 -9.46 13.36
C ARG A 32 -3.37 -10.18 12.24
N SER A 33 -3.83 -11.37 11.87
CA SER A 33 -3.42 -11.98 10.61
C SER A 33 -3.61 -10.88 9.58
N MET A 34 -2.50 -10.29 9.13
CA MET A 34 -2.56 -9.21 8.17
C MET A 34 -3.18 -9.84 6.93
N PRO A 35 -4.35 -9.35 6.47
CA PRO A 35 -4.99 -9.97 5.32
C PRO A 35 -4.06 -9.88 4.13
N ASP A 36 -4.11 -10.89 3.28
CA ASP A 36 -3.41 -10.89 2.00
C ASP A 36 -3.78 -9.63 1.22
N VAL A 37 -2.83 -9.10 0.44
CA VAL A 37 -3.12 -7.95 -0.41
C VAL A 37 -4.10 -8.37 -1.51
N GLU A 38 -5.26 -7.72 -1.56
CA GLU A 38 -6.24 -7.89 -2.62
C GLU A 38 -5.70 -7.37 -3.96
N SER A 39 -5.99 -8.11 -5.04
CA SER A 39 -5.52 -7.77 -6.38
C SER A 39 -6.49 -6.81 -7.06
N ALA A 40 -6.01 -5.64 -7.48
CA ALA A 40 -6.77 -4.75 -8.34
C ALA A 40 -7.01 -5.37 -9.73
N GLU A 41 -8.20 -5.17 -10.29
CA GLU A 41 -8.53 -5.64 -11.64
C GLU A 41 -7.65 -5.00 -12.72
N VAL A 42 -7.47 -5.70 -13.83
CA VAL A 42 -6.70 -5.20 -14.98
C VAL A 42 -7.45 -4.01 -15.60
N ALA A 43 -6.73 -2.89 -15.76
CA ALA A 43 -7.28 -1.69 -16.37
C ALA A 43 -7.55 -1.93 -17.87
N PRO A 44 -8.60 -1.30 -18.43
CA PRO A 44 -8.90 -1.43 -19.85
C PRO A 44 -7.78 -0.82 -20.71
N ALA A 45 -7.62 -1.34 -21.94
CA ALA A 45 -6.55 -0.93 -22.84
C ALA A 45 -6.54 0.59 -23.13
N ASP A 46 -7.72 1.20 -23.27
CA ASP A 46 -7.84 2.66 -23.51
C ASP A 46 -7.30 3.48 -22.34
N ALA A 47 -7.51 3.02 -21.10
CA ALA A 47 -6.98 3.68 -19.91
C ALA A 47 -5.45 3.60 -19.90
N LEU A 48 -4.88 2.44 -20.22
CA LEU A 48 -3.43 2.25 -20.30
C LEU A 48 -2.79 3.09 -21.42
N LYS A 49 -3.48 3.24 -22.55
CA LYS A 49 -3.05 4.06 -23.68
C LYS A 49 -3.06 5.55 -23.38
N ALA A 50 -4.01 6.02 -22.58
CA ALA A 50 -4.16 7.43 -22.20
C ALA A 50 -3.09 7.92 -21.20
N LEU A 51 -2.31 7.01 -20.60
CA LEU A 51 -1.27 7.38 -19.63
C LEU A 51 -0.06 8.01 -20.33
N GLN A 52 0.30 9.20 -19.85
CA GLN A 52 1.48 9.94 -20.29
C GLN A 52 2.70 9.45 -19.52
N GLU A 53 3.71 8.97 -20.24
CA GLU A 53 5.02 8.53 -19.71
C GLU A 53 4.96 7.78 -18.36
N PRO A 54 4.13 6.72 -18.25
CA PRO A 54 3.98 6.00 -17.00
C PRO A 54 5.24 5.21 -16.66
N ILE A 55 5.57 5.19 -15.38
CA ILE A 55 6.56 4.27 -14.82
C ILE A 55 5.96 2.87 -14.82
N VAL A 56 6.68 1.89 -15.36
CA VAL A 56 6.23 0.50 -15.43
C VAL A 56 6.94 -0.32 -14.37
N VAL A 57 6.18 -0.91 -13.45
CA VAL A 57 6.69 -1.79 -12.39
C VAL A 57 6.34 -3.24 -12.71
N ASP A 58 7.36 -4.06 -12.92
CA ASP A 58 7.21 -5.49 -13.20
C ASP A 58 7.29 -6.29 -11.89
N ALA A 59 6.16 -6.88 -11.49
CA ALA A 59 6.02 -7.65 -10.25
C ALA A 59 6.34 -9.15 -10.41
N ARG A 60 6.88 -9.58 -11.57
CA ARG A 60 7.35 -10.95 -11.82
C ARG A 60 8.63 -11.27 -11.05
N ASP A 61 8.89 -12.56 -10.86
CA ASP A 61 10.20 -13.01 -10.41
C ASP A 61 11.23 -12.81 -11.53
N PRO A 62 12.51 -12.53 -11.22
CA PRO A 62 13.53 -12.30 -12.25
C PRO A 62 13.64 -13.47 -13.24
N GLU A 63 13.51 -14.72 -12.75
CA GLU A 63 13.50 -15.90 -13.63
C GLU A 63 12.31 -15.91 -14.61
N GLU A 64 11.15 -15.40 -14.21
CA GLU A 64 9.98 -15.30 -15.09
C GLU A 64 10.14 -14.18 -16.12
N VAL A 65 10.88 -13.12 -15.77
CA VAL A 65 11.28 -12.05 -16.69
C VAL A 65 12.20 -12.62 -17.77
N GLU A 66 13.23 -13.39 -17.38
CA GLU A 66 14.14 -14.06 -18.32
C GLU A 66 13.41 -15.08 -19.22
N LYS A 67 12.49 -15.85 -18.64
CA LYS A 67 11.65 -16.83 -19.39
C LYS A 67 10.53 -16.17 -20.20
N CYS A 68 10.43 -14.84 -20.21
CA CYS A 68 9.42 -14.08 -20.94
C CYS A 68 7.97 -14.53 -20.65
N LYS A 69 7.67 -14.90 -19.39
CA LYS A 69 6.35 -15.39 -19.01
C LYS A 69 5.30 -14.28 -19.11
N GLY A 70 4.29 -14.48 -19.94
CA GLY A 70 3.29 -13.44 -20.27
C GLY A 70 3.81 -12.37 -21.23
N GLY A 71 4.95 -12.63 -21.87
CA GLY A 71 5.59 -11.76 -22.85
C GLY A 71 6.99 -11.32 -22.43
N ALA A 72 7.75 -10.80 -23.40
CA ALA A 72 8.99 -10.07 -23.16
C ALA A 72 8.75 -8.89 -22.21
N ALA A 73 9.75 -8.59 -21.38
CA ALA A 73 9.74 -7.43 -20.49
C ALA A 73 9.36 -6.16 -21.26
N VAL A 74 8.57 -5.29 -20.61
CA VAL A 74 8.23 -4.00 -21.19
C VAL A 74 9.49 -3.13 -21.17
N ALA A 75 9.72 -2.36 -22.24
CA ALA A 75 10.85 -1.43 -22.29
C ALA A 75 10.79 -0.47 -21.09
N ASP A 76 11.94 -0.19 -20.49
CA ASP A 76 12.11 0.69 -19.32
C ASP A 76 11.34 0.27 -18.06
N SER A 77 10.84 -0.98 -18.01
CA SER A 77 10.19 -1.49 -16.79
C SER A 77 11.20 -1.77 -15.69
N ILE A 78 10.84 -1.41 -14.46
CA ILE A 78 11.63 -1.69 -13.26
C ILE A 78 11.09 -2.95 -12.60
N ASN A 79 11.92 -3.99 -12.49
CA ASN A 79 11.52 -5.24 -11.87
C ASN A 79 11.57 -5.15 -10.34
N VAL A 80 10.40 -5.20 -9.71
CA VAL A 80 10.22 -5.28 -8.25
C VAL A 80 9.36 -6.51 -7.96
N PRO A 81 9.96 -7.69 -7.78
CA PRO A 81 9.21 -8.94 -7.62
C PRO A 81 8.23 -8.86 -6.45
N PHE A 82 6.99 -9.31 -6.61
CA PHE A 82 6.05 -9.32 -5.49
C PHE A 82 6.40 -10.38 -4.45
N ASN A 83 6.97 -11.51 -4.88
CA ASN A 83 7.34 -12.60 -3.98
C ASN A 83 8.49 -12.20 -3.04
N VAL A 84 8.50 -12.80 -1.86
CA VAL A 84 9.57 -12.64 -0.87
C VAL A 84 10.33 -13.96 -0.78
N GLU A 85 11.67 -13.88 -0.78
CA GLU A 85 12.57 -15.05 -0.70
C GLU A 85 12.37 -16.10 -1.81
N GLY A 86 11.80 -15.72 -2.95
CA GLY A 86 11.50 -16.66 -4.05
C GLY A 86 10.39 -17.68 -3.73
N GLN A 87 9.69 -17.52 -2.60
CA GLN A 87 8.56 -18.38 -2.26
C GLN A 87 7.31 -17.96 -3.05
N LYS A 88 6.50 -18.94 -3.44
CA LYS A 88 5.24 -18.68 -4.15
C LYS A 88 4.26 -17.97 -3.22
N GLN A 89 3.45 -17.06 -3.75
CA GLN A 89 2.39 -16.39 -2.96
C GLN A 89 1.40 -17.35 -2.29
N SER A 90 1.21 -18.56 -2.82
CA SER A 90 0.37 -19.60 -2.20
C SER A 90 0.99 -20.21 -0.95
N GLU A 91 2.32 -20.15 -0.82
CA GLU A 91 3.09 -20.71 0.29
C GLU A 91 3.41 -19.61 1.31
N ARG A 92 3.89 -18.46 0.83
CA ARG A 92 4.14 -17.26 1.63
C ARG A 92 3.50 -16.03 0.97
N PRO A 93 2.32 -15.59 1.43
CA PRO A 93 1.77 -14.34 0.98
C PRO A 93 2.63 -13.17 1.48
N THR A 94 2.91 -12.24 0.57
CA THR A 94 3.61 -10.99 0.89
C THR A 94 2.63 -9.95 1.38
N THR A 95 2.95 -9.30 2.50
CA THR A 95 2.10 -8.23 3.04
C THR A 95 2.32 -6.91 2.30
N ALA A 96 1.39 -5.97 2.47
CA ALA A 96 1.51 -4.64 1.88
C ALA A 96 2.76 -3.90 2.38
N GLU A 97 3.11 -4.06 3.67
CA GLU A 97 4.26 -3.42 4.29
C GLU A 97 5.57 -3.97 3.73
N GLU A 98 5.71 -5.29 3.62
CA GLU A 98 6.90 -5.92 3.03
C GLU A 98 7.13 -5.43 1.60
N TYR A 99 6.07 -5.40 0.78
CA TYR A 99 6.19 -4.93 -0.60
C TYR A 99 6.43 -3.41 -0.67
N ALA A 100 5.87 -2.63 0.24
CA ALA A 100 6.13 -1.19 0.32
C ALA A 100 7.60 -0.89 0.64
N GLU A 101 8.24 -1.64 1.54
CA GLU A 101 9.68 -1.50 1.79
C GLU A 101 10.50 -1.85 0.54
N LYS A 102 10.17 -2.92 -0.18
CA LYS A 102 10.84 -3.27 -1.45
C LYS A 102 10.70 -2.16 -2.50
N LEU A 103 9.54 -1.53 -2.61
CA LEU A 103 9.31 -0.41 -3.52
C LEU A 103 10.16 0.81 -3.16
N LYS A 104 10.37 1.07 -1.86
CA LYS A 104 11.25 2.14 -1.37
C LYS A 104 12.71 1.82 -1.65
N GLU A 105 13.16 0.60 -1.38
CA GLU A 105 14.53 0.13 -1.68
C GLU A 105 14.84 0.21 -3.18
N ALA A 106 13.87 -0.15 -4.03
CA ALA A 106 14.02 -0.05 -5.48
C ALA A 106 14.07 1.40 -5.99
N GLY A 107 13.57 2.38 -5.22
CA GLY A 107 13.53 3.79 -5.62
C GLY A 107 12.76 4.05 -6.92
N CYS A 108 11.86 3.15 -7.30
CA CYS A 108 11.20 3.16 -8.60
C CYS A 108 10.01 4.10 -8.69
N LEU A 109 9.44 4.48 -7.54
CA LEU A 109 8.23 5.29 -7.51
C LEU A 109 8.56 6.77 -7.63
N PRO A 110 7.75 7.55 -8.38
CA PRO A 110 7.99 8.97 -8.58
C PRO A 110 7.75 9.76 -7.29
N GLU A 111 8.43 10.90 -7.14
CA GLU A 111 8.17 11.82 -6.01
C GLU A 111 6.73 12.38 -6.07
N ASP A 112 6.24 12.65 -7.29
CA ASP A 112 4.86 13.06 -7.54
C ASP A 112 3.89 11.88 -7.42
N LYS A 113 2.96 11.96 -6.46
CA LYS A 113 1.92 10.95 -6.22
C LYS A 113 0.85 10.90 -7.31
N GLY A 114 0.76 11.92 -8.16
CA GLY A 114 -0.14 11.98 -9.31
C GLY A 114 0.42 11.38 -10.59
N ALA A 115 1.73 11.10 -10.62
CA ALA A 115 2.38 10.53 -11.80
C ALA A 115 1.83 9.12 -12.10
N ALA A 116 1.76 8.81 -13.40
CA ALA A 116 1.19 7.56 -13.87
C ALA A 116 2.13 6.39 -13.55
N VAL A 117 1.58 5.35 -12.92
CA VAL A 117 2.29 4.10 -12.64
C VAL A 117 1.49 2.94 -13.19
N ILE A 118 2.11 2.10 -13.99
CA ILE A 118 1.54 0.83 -14.44
C ILE A 118 2.25 -0.29 -13.71
N THR A 119 1.51 -1.11 -12.97
CA THR A 119 2.04 -2.35 -12.42
C THR A 119 1.63 -3.52 -13.29
N HIS A 120 2.47 -4.54 -13.44
CA HIS A 120 2.05 -5.75 -14.15
C HIS A 120 2.76 -7.00 -13.61
N CYS A 121 2.31 -8.17 -14.08
CA CYS A 121 3.06 -9.40 -13.92
C CYS A 121 2.87 -10.29 -15.15
N GLY A 122 2.93 -11.62 -15.06
CA GLY A 122 2.65 -12.48 -16.22
C GLY A 122 1.18 -12.50 -16.66
N ALA A 123 0.23 -12.30 -15.73
CA ALA A 123 -1.21 -12.46 -15.99
C ALA A 123 -2.10 -11.43 -15.25
N GLY A 124 -1.51 -10.43 -14.58
CA GLY A 124 -2.23 -9.38 -13.86
C GLY A 124 -2.47 -9.60 -12.36
N GLY A 125 -2.41 -10.82 -11.83
CA GLY A 125 -2.70 -11.06 -10.39
C GLY A 125 -1.73 -10.34 -9.43
N ARG A 126 -0.43 -10.64 -9.53
CA ARG A 126 0.63 -9.93 -8.76
C ARG A 126 0.70 -8.44 -9.07
N GLY A 127 0.52 -8.07 -10.34
CA GLY A 127 0.45 -6.67 -10.76
C GLY A 127 -0.68 -5.92 -10.07
N GLY A 128 -1.85 -6.53 -9.94
CA GLY A 128 -3.00 -5.96 -9.23
C GLY A 128 -2.73 -5.80 -7.74
N LYS A 129 -2.03 -6.73 -7.09
CA LYS A 129 -1.63 -6.59 -5.69
C LYS A 129 -0.64 -5.44 -5.52
N ALA A 130 0.36 -5.36 -6.39
CA ALA A 130 1.29 -4.23 -6.42
C ALA A 130 0.57 -2.90 -6.61
N CYS A 131 -0.43 -2.84 -7.49
CA CYS A 131 -1.29 -1.66 -7.70
C CYS A 131 -1.97 -1.23 -6.40
N THR A 132 -2.59 -2.18 -5.69
CA THR A 132 -3.24 -1.93 -4.39
C THR A 132 -2.25 -1.35 -3.37
N VAL A 133 -1.05 -1.95 -3.23
CA VAL A 133 -0.03 -1.45 -2.29
C VAL A 133 0.39 -0.03 -2.64
N ILE A 134 0.71 0.25 -3.90
CA ILE A 134 1.15 1.59 -4.33
C ILE A 134 0.04 2.62 -4.10
N LYS A 135 -1.23 2.27 -4.36
CA LYS A 135 -2.38 3.13 -4.01
C LYS A 135 -2.46 3.41 -2.51
N SER A 136 -2.21 2.41 -1.66
CA SER A 136 -2.16 2.59 -0.21
C SER A 136 -1.01 3.50 0.26
N LEU A 137 0.04 3.68 -0.55
CA LEU A 137 1.12 4.65 -0.30
C LEU A 137 0.75 6.09 -0.71
N GLY A 138 -0.48 6.33 -1.17
CA GLY A 138 -1.01 7.64 -1.53
C GLY A 138 -0.91 8.02 -3.00
N TYR A 139 -0.43 7.11 -3.87
CA TYR A 139 -0.44 7.36 -5.31
C TYR A 139 -1.85 7.23 -5.88
N THR A 140 -2.25 8.18 -6.71
CA THR A 140 -3.63 8.28 -7.20
C THR A 140 -3.80 7.73 -8.60
N ASN A 141 -2.72 7.71 -9.40
CA ASN A 141 -2.75 7.33 -10.81
C ASN A 141 -2.01 6.01 -11.07
N VAL A 142 -2.48 4.93 -10.43
CA VAL A 142 -1.87 3.59 -10.52
C VAL A 142 -2.83 2.61 -11.18
N HIS A 143 -2.35 1.88 -12.17
CA HIS A 143 -3.15 0.96 -12.99
C HIS A 143 -2.52 -0.42 -13.08
N ASN A 144 -3.33 -1.47 -13.00
CA ASN A 144 -2.86 -2.83 -13.27
C ASN A 144 -2.88 -3.07 -14.79
N GLY A 145 -1.69 -3.20 -15.38
CA GLY A 145 -1.50 -3.44 -16.80
C GLY A 145 -1.66 -4.90 -17.23
N GLY A 146 -1.91 -5.83 -16.31
CA GLY A 146 -2.11 -7.24 -16.67
C GLY A 146 -0.79 -7.95 -17.00
N SER A 147 -0.60 -8.30 -18.28
CA SER A 147 0.62 -8.92 -18.82
C SER A 147 1.49 -7.91 -19.60
N PRO A 148 2.81 -8.17 -19.77
CA PRO A 148 3.66 -7.36 -20.64
C PRO A 148 3.11 -7.23 -22.05
N ASP A 149 2.57 -8.31 -22.63
CA ASP A 149 1.94 -8.29 -23.94
C ASP A 149 0.72 -7.35 -23.98
N ASN A 150 -0.10 -7.34 -22.92
CA ASN A 150 -1.26 -6.43 -22.84
C ASN A 150 -0.82 -4.95 -22.81
N ILE A 151 0.21 -4.62 -22.02
CA ILE A 151 0.74 -3.24 -21.99
C ILE A 151 1.29 -2.85 -23.37
N ARG A 152 2.09 -3.72 -23.99
CA ARG A 152 2.65 -3.46 -25.32
C ARG A 152 1.57 -3.29 -26.37
N ALA A 153 0.54 -4.12 -26.36
CA ALA A 153 -0.59 -4.00 -27.28
C ALA A 153 -1.38 -2.70 -27.05
N ALA A 154 -1.68 -2.35 -25.81
CA ALA A 154 -2.42 -1.13 -25.48
C ALA A 154 -1.65 0.16 -25.84
N ARG A 155 -0.32 0.12 -25.72
CA ARG A 155 0.56 1.29 -25.92
C ARG A 155 1.33 1.30 -27.25
N ALA A 156 1.06 0.34 -28.14
CA ALA A 156 1.65 0.35 -29.47
C ALA A 156 1.26 1.64 -30.24
N PRO A 157 2.17 2.23 -31.02
CA PRO A 157 1.80 3.30 -31.94
C PRO A 157 0.74 2.77 -32.92
N ALA A 158 -0.29 3.59 -33.17
CA ALA A 158 -1.38 3.25 -34.09
C ALA A 158 -0.91 3.19 -35.55
#